data_AF-A0A0G1DKH6-F1
#
_entry.id   AF-A0A0G1DKH6-F1
#
_cell.length_a   1.000
_cell.length_b   1.000
_cell.length_c   1.000
_cell.angle_alpha   90.00
_cell.angle_beta   90.00
_cell.angle_gamma   90.00
#
_symmetry.space_group_name_H-M   'P 1'
#
loop_
_entity.id
_entity.type
_entity.pdbx_description
1 polymer ?
#
loop_
_entity_poly.entity_id
_entity_poly.type
_entity_poly.pdbx_seq_one_letter_code
_entity_poly.pdbx_strand_id
1 'polypeptide(L)'
;MYLLASVLAVIILLLNPGRVSAVVDSASIVKEIKEAEPVDDRVTRLEKTLTVYGSDLAPYSKFIIAVSDKNNLPWHLLAAISGVESGFCRKIPSVSYNCWGWANGRKYFTDYEDALETVASGIKSNYIDRGLTTPELMNRVYAPPSATWAWKVRYFMNLIEYQTPDISLEFNL
;
A
#
# COMPACT_ATOMS: atom_id res chain seq x y z
N MET A 1 -39.29 -74.55 24.90
CA MET A 1 -39.53 -73.46 23.92
C MET A 1 -39.27 -72.08 24.55
N TYR A 2 -38.11 -71.85 25.19
CA TYR A 2 -37.71 -70.55 25.76
C TYR A 2 -36.17 -70.32 25.78
N LEU A 3 -35.38 -71.14 25.06
CA LEU A 3 -33.91 -70.99 25.03
C LEU A 3 -33.37 -70.40 23.71
N LEU A 4 -34.23 -70.19 22.71
CA LEU A 4 -33.85 -69.61 21.41
C LEU A 4 -34.13 -68.09 21.30
N ALA A 5 -34.92 -67.53 22.22
CA ALA A 5 -35.27 -66.10 22.21
C ALA A 5 -34.24 -65.22 22.94
N SER A 6 -33.40 -65.78 23.82
CA SER A 6 -32.42 -65.02 24.61
C SER A 6 -31.09 -64.80 23.89
N VAL A 7 -30.73 -65.64 22.91
CA VAL A 7 -29.51 -65.46 22.10
C VAL A 7 -29.72 -64.42 20.99
N LEU A 8 -30.95 -64.24 20.52
CA LEU A 8 -31.27 -63.26 19.48
C LEU A 8 -31.32 -61.80 20.01
N ALA A 9 -31.62 -61.60 21.29
CA ALA A 9 -31.69 -60.26 21.91
C ALA A 9 -30.30 -59.66 22.21
N VAL A 10 -29.27 -60.50 22.34
CA VAL A 10 -27.90 -60.04 22.63
C VAL A 10 -27.16 -59.61 21.35
N ILE A 11 -27.55 -60.13 20.19
CA ILE A 11 -26.91 -59.81 18.91
C ILE A 11 -27.41 -58.47 18.32
N ILE A 12 -28.62 -58.03 18.68
CA ILE A 12 -29.21 -56.79 18.16
C ILE A 12 -28.64 -55.53 18.86
N LEU A 13 -27.99 -55.66 20.02
CA LEU A 13 -27.37 -54.53 20.73
C LEU A 13 -25.98 -54.13 20.18
N LEU A 14 -25.43 -54.85 19.21
CA LEU A 14 -24.14 -54.54 18.57
C LEU A 14 -24.27 -53.77 17.24
N LEU A 15 -25.49 -53.42 16.82
CA LEU A 15 -25.77 -52.65 15.59
C LEU A 15 -26.33 -51.25 15.87
N ASN A 16 -25.94 -50.62 16.97
CA ASN A 16 -26.14 -49.19 17.10
C ASN A 16 -24.82 -48.50 16.71
N PRO A 17 -24.68 -47.99 15.48
CA PRO A 17 -23.63 -47.02 15.18
C PRO A 17 -24.01 -45.76 15.94
N GLY A 18 -23.74 -45.76 17.26
CA GLY A 18 -23.67 -44.55 18.04
C GLY A 18 -22.85 -43.58 17.21
N ARG A 19 -23.45 -42.45 16.88
CA ARG A 19 -22.86 -41.40 16.06
C ARG A 19 -21.43 -41.20 16.56
N VAL A 20 -20.47 -41.74 15.82
CA VAL A 20 -19.07 -41.41 16.00
C VAL A 20 -19.03 -39.96 15.57
N SER A 21 -19.07 -39.04 16.53
CA SER A 21 -18.60 -37.69 16.28
C SER A 21 -17.16 -37.86 15.86
N ALA A 22 -16.92 -37.76 14.55
CA ALA A 22 -15.59 -37.50 14.06
C ALA A 22 -15.17 -36.20 14.74
N VAL A 23 -14.30 -36.32 15.74
CA VAL A 23 -13.49 -35.21 16.19
C VAL A 23 -12.67 -34.87 14.97
N VAL A 24 -13.15 -33.87 14.22
CA VAL A 24 -12.43 -33.31 13.09
C VAL A 24 -11.09 -32.90 13.69
N ASP A 25 -10.03 -33.57 13.26
CA ASP A 25 -8.69 -33.38 13.81
C ASP A 25 -8.35 -31.91 13.59
N SER A 26 -8.44 -31.11 14.66
CA SER A 26 -8.18 -29.67 14.62
C SER A 26 -6.79 -29.36 14.05
N ALA A 27 -5.87 -30.34 14.10
CA ALA A 27 -4.56 -30.26 13.49
C ALA A 27 -4.61 -30.14 11.95
N SER A 28 -5.61 -30.72 11.27
CA SER A 28 -5.77 -30.61 9.82
C SER A 28 -6.27 -29.23 9.39
N ILE A 29 -7.08 -28.57 10.24
CA ILE A 29 -7.56 -27.20 10.00
C ILE A 29 -6.44 -26.18 10.24
N VAL A 30 -5.56 -26.44 11.21
CA VAL A 30 -4.42 -25.54 11.51
C VAL A 30 -3.30 -25.65 10.45
N LYS A 31 -3.20 -26.78 9.75
CA LYS A 31 -2.09 -27.04 8.80
C LYS A 31 -2.21 -26.28 7.48
N GLU A 32 -3.38 -25.72 7.17
CA GLU A 32 -3.65 -25.06 5.87
C GLU A 32 -4.05 -23.58 6.02
N ILE A 33 -3.62 -22.91 7.08
CA ILE A 33 -3.57 -21.44 7.08
C ILE A 33 -2.19 -21.07 6.53
N LYS A 34 -2.11 -20.91 5.21
CA LYS A 34 -0.97 -20.20 4.61
C LYS A 34 -1.03 -18.79 5.17
N GLU A 35 -0.08 -18.44 6.04
CA GLU A 35 0.13 -17.08 6.49
C GLU A 35 0.26 -16.21 5.24
N ALA A 36 -0.72 -15.34 5.00
CA ALA A 36 -0.69 -14.45 3.86
C ALA A 36 0.51 -13.52 4.04
N GLU A 37 1.35 -13.41 3.00
CA GLU A 37 2.45 -12.43 2.99
C GLU A 37 1.90 -11.06 3.39
N PRO A 38 2.58 -10.31 4.28
CA PRO A 38 2.10 -9.01 4.71
C PRO A 38 1.92 -8.11 3.49
N VAL A 39 0.67 -7.69 3.26
CA VAL A 39 0.36 -6.77 2.17
C VAL A 39 0.95 -5.41 2.52
N ASP A 40 1.82 -4.89 1.65
CA ASP A 40 2.36 -3.54 1.76
C ASP A 40 1.23 -2.51 1.57
N ASP A 41 0.64 -2.08 2.67
CA ASP A 41 -0.51 -1.18 2.69
C ASP A 41 -0.20 0.21 2.12
N ARG A 42 1.09 0.59 2.02
CA ARG A 42 1.54 1.86 1.44
C ARG A 42 1.07 2.03 0.00
N VAL A 43 1.10 0.94 -0.77
CA VAL A 43 0.65 0.95 -2.18
C VAL A 43 -0.84 1.28 -2.25
N THR A 44 -1.67 0.55 -1.50
CA THR A 44 -3.12 0.76 -1.45
C THR A 44 -3.48 2.16 -0.99
N ARG A 45 -2.80 2.67 0.04
CA ARG A 45 -3.03 4.00 0.60
C ARG A 45 -2.68 5.09 -0.39
N LEU A 46 -1.52 4.98 -1.04
CA LEU A 46 -1.11 5.92 -2.07
C LEU A 46 -2.06 5.90 -3.26
N GLU A 47 -2.37 4.72 -3.79
CA GLU A 47 -3.24 4.55 -4.97
C GLU A 47 -4.62 5.12 -4.72
N LYS A 48 -5.20 4.86 -3.55
CA LYS A 48 -6.50 5.41 -3.16
C LYS A 48 -6.47 6.93 -3.07
N THR A 49 -5.45 7.51 -2.42
CA THR A 49 -5.32 8.97 -2.38
C THR A 49 -5.19 9.55 -3.79
N LEU A 50 -4.30 9.02 -4.63
CA LEU A 50 -4.09 9.51 -5.99
C LEU A 50 -5.36 9.37 -6.86
N THR A 51 -6.09 8.27 -6.71
CA THR A 51 -7.37 8.02 -7.40
C THR A 51 -8.43 9.04 -6.99
N VAL A 52 -8.59 9.32 -5.69
CA VAL A 52 -9.53 10.34 -5.19
C VAL A 52 -9.24 11.71 -5.78
N TYR A 53 -7.97 12.03 -6.00
CA TYR A 53 -7.59 13.29 -6.61
C TYR A 53 -7.71 13.29 -8.13
N GLY A 54 -7.92 12.14 -8.78
CA GLY A 54 -7.93 12.01 -10.24
C GLY A 54 -6.54 12.22 -10.85
N SER A 55 -5.51 11.67 -10.19
CA SER A 55 -4.12 11.78 -10.59
C SER A 55 -3.72 10.73 -11.63
N ASP A 56 -2.98 11.14 -12.65
CA ASP A 56 -2.34 10.23 -13.60
C ASP A 56 -1.27 9.33 -12.95
N LEU A 57 -0.85 9.62 -11.71
CA LEU A 57 0.09 8.78 -10.97
C LEU A 57 -0.54 7.57 -10.29
N ALA A 58 -1.88 7.48 -10.20
CA ALA A 58 -2.51 6.39 -9.45
C ALA A 58 -2.04 4.98 -9.90
N PRO A 59 -1.94 4.68 -11.21
CA PRO A 59 -1.42 3.39 -11.70
C PRO A 59 0.06 3.13 -11.35
N TYR A 60 0.80 4.18 -11.01
CA TYR A 60 2.23 4.14 -10.69
C TYR A 60 2.53 4.00 -9.20
N SER A 61 1.51 3.84 -8.35
CA SER A 61 1.66 3.83 -6.88
C SER A 61 2.70 2.81 -6.41
N LYS A 62 2.66 1.58 -6.93
CA LYS A 62 3.67 0.55 -6.63
C LYS A 62 5.09 0.98 -7.03
N PHE A 63 5.24 1.63 -8.19
CA PHE A 63 6.53 2.12 -8.66
C PHE A 63 7.05 3.29 -7.82
N ILE A 64 6.16 4.19 -7.38
CA ILE A 64 6.49 5.29 -6.47
C ILE A 64 7.03 4.76 -5.13
N ILE A 65 6.41 3.72 -4.57
CA ILE A 65 6.93 3.06 -3.36
C ILE A 65 8.31 2.45 -3.63
N ALA A 66 8.44 1.66 -4.70
CA ALA A 66 9.68 0.98 -5.03
C ALA A 66 10.86 1.95 -5.26
N VAL A 67 10.65 3.05 -5.99
CA VAL A 67 11.71 4.04 -6.25
C VAL A 67 12.05 4.85 -5.00
N SER A 68 11.06 5.09 -4.13
CA SER A 68 11.29 5.76 -2.84
C SER A 68 12.15 4.88 -1.92
N ASP A 69 11.82 3.60 -1.80
CA ASP A 69 12.56 2.63 -1.01
C ASP A 69 13.99 2.47 -1.53
N LYS A 70 14.16 2.30 -2.85
CA LYS A 70 15.46 2.24 -3.54
C LYS A 70 16.36 3.44 -3.21
N ASN A 71 15.76 4.63 -3.05
CA ASN A 71 16.49 5.87 -2.78
C ASN A 71 16.50 6.26 -1.29
N ASN A 72 15.99 5.42 -0.38
CA ASN A 72 15.84 5.72 1.05
C ASN A 72 15.10 7.04 1.32
N LEU A 73 14.01 7.28 0.57
CA LEU A 73 13.13 8.43 0.74
C LEU A 73 11.93 8.05 1.62
N PRO A 74 11.33 8.99 2.38
CA PRO A 74 10.00 8.78 2.92
C PRO A 74 9.05 8.44 1.78
N TRP A 75 8.38 7.29 1.85
CA TRP A 75 7.69 6.67 0.71
C TRP A 75 6.57 7.52 0.09
N HIS A 76 5.96 8.41 0.88
CA HIS A 76 4.93 9.34 0.42
C HIS A 76 5.48 10.71 -0.03
N LEU A 77 6.79 10.96 0.08
CA LEU A 77 7.39 12.28 -0.19
C LEU A 77 7.25 12.70 -1.66
N LEU A 78 7.57 11.81 -2.61
CA LEU A 78 7.50 12.13 -4.04
C LEU A 78 6.07 12.49 -4.46
N ALA A 79 5.10 11.70 -4.00
CA ALA A 79 3.68 11.98 -4.22
C ALA A 79 3.27 13.30 -3.58
N ALA A 80 3.64 13.54 -2.32
CA ALA A 80 3.30 14.78 -1.61
C ALA A 80 3.85 16.04 -2.29
N ILE A 81 5.10 16.01 -2.79
CA ILE A 81 5.66 17.12 -3.57
C ILE A 81 4.83 17.33 -4.85
N SER A 82 4.49 16.28 -5.59
CA SER A 82 3.62 16.42 -6.77
C SER A 82 2.23 17.00 -6.43
N GLY A 83 1.71 16.70 -5.24
CA GLY A 83 0.48 17.29 -4.70
C GLY A 83 0.56 18.81 -4.60
N VAL A 84 1.70 19.33 -4.16
CA VAL A 84 1.95 20.78 -4.07
C VAL A 84 2.17 21.42 -5.44
N GLU A 85 3.01 20.80 -6.27
CA GLU A 85 3.50 21.41 -7.53
C GLU A 85 2.47 21.35 -8.66
N SER A 86 1.70 20.26 -8.75
CA SER A 86 0.82 19.99 -9.90
C SER A 86 -0.55 19.46 -9.50
N GLY A 87 -0.86 19.41 -8.20
CA GLY A 87 -2.08 18.78 -7.71
C GLY A 87 -2.10 17.28 -8.00
N PHE A 88 -0.97 16.60 -7.76
CA PHE A 88 -0.74 15.20 -8.11
C PHE A 88 -0.79 14.96 -9.63
N CYS A 89 0.08 15.62 -10.39
CA CYS A 89 0.18 15.55 -11.86
C CYS A 89 -1.04 16.03 -12.66
N ARG A 90 -2.10 16.54 -12.05
CA ARG A 90 -3.28 17.02 -12.77
C ARG A 90 -3.04 18.26 -13.62
N LYS A 91 -2.05 19.05 -13.23
CA LYS A 91 -1.71 20.34 -13.85
C LYS A 91 -0.24 20.33 -14.25
N ILE A 92 0.04 19.74 -15.40
CA ILE A 92 1.38 19.70 -16.01
C ILE A 92 1.30 20.16 -17.48
N PRO A 93 2.40 20.66 -18.06
CA PRO A 93 2.48 20.83 -19.51
C PRO A 93 2.19 19.51 -20.24
N SER A 94 1.47 19.58 -21.35
CA SER A 94 1.12 18.39 -22.15
C SER A 94 2.38 17.58 -22.48
N VAL A 95 2.28 16.25 -22.35
CA VAL A 95 3.35 15.26 -22.63
C VAL A 95 4.68 15.48 -21.88
N SER A 96 4.70 16.30 -20.83
CA SER A 96 5.95 16.56 -20.08
C SER A 96 6.27 15.53 -19.00
N TYR A 97 5.23 14.88 -18.45
CA TYR A 97 5.31 14.01 -17.26
C TYR A 97 5.99 14.67 -16.04
N ASN A 98 6.10 16.01 -16.04
CA ASN A 98 6.86 16.75 -15.04
C ASN A 98 5.96 17.28 -13.93
N CYS A 99 5.67 16.42 -12.96
CA CYS A 99 4.75 16.72 -11.88
C CYS A 99 5.36 17.47 -10.70
N TRP A 100 6.68 17.63 -10.70
CA TRP A 100 7.47 18.18 -9.59
C TRP A 100 8.08 19.55 -9.92
N GLY A 101 7.74 20.15 -11.07
CA GLY A 101 8.37 21.40 -11.50
C GLY A 101 9.87 21.26 -11.76
N TRP A 102 10.35 20.06 -12.08
CA TRP A 102 11.77 19.76 -12.24
C TRP A 102 12.42 20.63 -13.32
N ALA A 103 13.64 21.09 -13.04
CA ALA A 103 14.37 22.05 -13.88
C ALA A 103 13.54 23.32 -14.20
N ASN A 104 12.88 23.89 -13.18
CA ASN A 104 11.96 25.05 -13.32
C ASN A 104 10.82 24.78 -14.31
N GLY A 105 10.30 23.54 -14.30
CA GLY A 105 9.23 23.08 -15.20
C GLY A 105 9.65 22.89 -16.66
N ARG A 106 10.94 23.03 -17.00
CA ARG A 106 11.42 22.95 -18.40
C ARG A 106 11.79 21.54 -18.84
N LYS A 107 11.94 20.61 -17.90
CA LYS A 107 12.23 19.21 -18.23
C LYS A 107 10.97 18.53 -18.74
N TYR A 108 11.09 17.87 -19.89
CA TYR A 108 10.13 16.91 -20.42
C TYR A 108 10.78 15.54 -20.26
N PHE A 109 10.10 14.64 -19.57
CA PHE A 109 10.53 13.26 -19.40
C PHE A 109 9.93 12.39 -20.50
N THR A 110 10.45 11.17 -20.63
CA THR A 110 9.94 10.22 -21.61
C THR A 110 8.58 9.67 -21.18
N ASP A 111 8.44 9.36 -19.89
CA ASP A 111 7.25 8.83 -19.24
C ASP A 111 7.32 9.12 -17.72
N TYR A 112 6.35 8.60 -16.96
CA TYR A 112 6.31 8.78 -15.51
C TYR A 112 7.42 8.00 -14.79
N GLU A 113 7.83 6.84 -15.29
CA GLU A 113 8.91 6.04 -14.72
C GLU A 113 10.27 6.76 -14.80
N ASP A 114 10.62 7.32 -15.96
CA ASP A 114 11.81 8.15 -16.18
C ASP A 114 11.79 9.38 -15.25
N ALA A 115 10.63 10.03 -15.14
CA ALA A 115 10.45 11.16 -14.24
C ALA A 115 10.67 10.77 -12.77
N LEU A 116 10.06 9.67 -12.32
CA LEU A 116 10.14 9.19 -10.95
C LEU A 116 11.55 8.76 -10.56
N GLU A 117 12.26 8.02 -11.41
CA GLU A 117 13.67 7.65 -11.18
C GLU A 117 14.57 8.88 -11.12
N THR A 118 14.41 9.81 -12.07
CA THR A 118 15.21 11.05 -12.11
C THR A 118 14.96 11.92 -10.88
N VAL A 119 13.69 12.14 -10.53
CA VAL A 119 13.32 13.00 -9.40
C VAL A 119 13.72 12.34 -8.09
N ALA A 120 13.49 11.04 -7.90
CA ALA A 120 13.88 10.34 -6.68
C ALA A 120 15.40 10.42 -6.44
N SER A 121 16.20 10.12 -7.48
CA SER A 121 17.66 10.22 -7.41
C SER A 121 18.11 11.65 -7.11
N GLY A 122 17.51 12.64 -7.77
CA GLY A 122 17.82 14.05 -7.54
C GLY A 122 17.42 14.55 -6.15
N ILE A 123 16.28 14.10 -5.59
CA ILE A 123 15.90 14.40 -4.21
C ILE A 123 16.91 13.80 -3.24
N LYS A 124 17.31 12.54 -3.46
CA LYS A 124 18.30 11.86 -2.64
C LYS A 124 19.63 12.62 -2.62
N SER A 125 20.21 12.89 -3.79
CA SER A 125 21.55 13.49 -3.88
C SER A 125 21.58 14.97 -3.48
N ASN A 126 20.57 15.74 -3.91
CA ASN A 126 20.61 17.20 -3.75
C ASN A 126 20.05 17.69 -2.42
N TYR A 127 19.37 16.81 -1.66
CA TYR A 127 18.72 17.16 -0.40
C TYR A 127 19.05 16.17 0.71
N ILE A 128 18.63 14.91 0.60
CA ILE A 128 18.73 13.94 1.70
C ILE A 128 20.19 13.69 2.09
N ASP A 129 21.07 13.47 1.11
CA ASP A 129 22.51 13.25 1.33
C ASP A 129 23.25 14.48 1.86
N ARG A 130 22.60 15.64 1.80
CA ARG A 130 23.11 16.91 2.35
C ARG A 130 22.49 17.24 3.71
N GLY A 131 21.78 16.29 4.32
CA GLY A 131 21.13 16.45 5.63
C GLY A 131 19.81 17.23 5.60
N LEU A 132 19.25 17.52 4.41
CA LEU A 132 17.96 18.20 4.27
C LEU A 132 16.82 17.15 4.27
N THR A 133 16.64 16.48 5.40
CA THR A 133 15.82 15.26 5.52
C THR A 133 14.34 15.51 5.79
N THR A 134 13.92 16.77 5.94
CA THR A 134 12.51 17.14 6.16
C THR A 134 12.05 18.20 5.16
N PRO A 135 10.74 18.32 4.88
CA PRO A 135 10.22 19.38 4.02
C PRO A 135 10.65 20.77 4.45
N GLU A 136 10.75 21.04 5.75
CA GLU A 136 11.19 22.34 6.30
C GLU A 136 12.64 22.66 5.93
N LEU A 137 13.52 21.65 5.98
CA LEU A 137 14.93 21.80 5.60
C LEU A 137 15.07 21.91 4.08
N MET A 138 14.33 21.10 3.32
CA MET A 138 14.33 21.11 1.86
C MET A 138 13.85 22.44 1.30
N ASN A 139 12.82 23.07 1.90
CA ASN A 139 12.21 24.30 1.41
C ASN A 139 13.20 25.44 1.18
N ARG A 140 14.25 25.51 2.01
CA ARG A 140 15.33 26.52 1.91
C ARG A 140 16.07 26.48 0.58
N VAL A 141 16.02 25.35 -0.12
CA VAL A 141 16.71 25.10 -1.39
C VAL A 141 15.72 24.79 -2.52
N TYR A 142 14.64 24.04 -2.25
CA TYR A 142 13.71 23.57 -3.27
C TYR A 142 12.80 24.68 -3.81
N ALA A 143 12.20 25.48 -2.93
CA ALA A 143 11.17 26.45 -3.31
C ALA A 143 11.36 27.85 -2.70
N PRO A 144 12.58 28.42 -2.59
CA PRO A 144 12.72 29.80 -2.12
C PRO A 144 12.02 30.79 -3.08
N PRO A 145 11.33 31.84 -2.58
CA PRO A 145 11.19 32.26 -1.17
C PRO A 145 9.90 31.74 -0.49
N SER A 146 9.31 30.64 -0.95
CA SER A 146 8.02 30.16 -0.45
C SER A 146 8.04 29.88 1.06
N ALA A 147 7.20 30.60 1.81
CA ALA A 147 6.95 30.30 3.22
C ALA A 147 5.98 29.11 3.41
N THR A 148 5.31 28.66 2.34
CA THR A 148 4.17 27.73 2.45
C THR A 148 4.43 26.32 1.95
N TRP A 149 5.51 26.11 1.19
CA TRP A 149 5.77 24.84 0.52
C TRP A 149 5.92 23.69 1.51
N ALA A 150 6.76 23.86 2.54
CA ALA A 150 7.04 22.80 3.51
C ALA A 150 5.78 22.27 4.21
N TRP A 151 4.90 23.16 4.67
CA TRP A 151 3.69 22.73 5.38
C TRP A 151 2.68 22.06 4.44
N LYS A 152 2.60 22.49 3.18
CA LYS A 152 1.75 21.83 2.17
C LYS A 152 2.25 20.44 1.83
N VAL A 153 3.58 20.26 1.70
CA VAL A 153 4.18 18.94 1.52
C VAL A 153 3.85 18.08 2.74
N ARG A 154 4.04 18.57 3.97
CA ARG A 154 3.66 17.82 5.18
C ARG A 154 2.17 17.45 5.21
N TYR A 155 1.30 18.37 4.82
CA TYR A 155 -0.13 18.09 4.73
C TYR A 155 -0.41 16.90 3.82
N PHE A 156 0.16 16.86 2.62
CA PHE A 156 -0.04 15.73 1.71
C PHE A 156 0.66 14.44 2.16
N MET A 157 1.84 14.56 2.78
CA MET A 157 2.50 13.42 3.43
C MET A 157 1.57 12.78 4.46
N ASN A 158 0.97 13.58 5.34
CA ASN A 158 0.03 13.10 6.36
C ASN A 158 -1.28 12.58 5.76
N LEU A 159 -1.79 13.23 4.71
CA LEU A 159 -3.00 12.79 4.02
C LEU A 159 -2.83 11.36 3.47
N ILE A 160 -1.69 11.10 2.84
CA ILE A 160 -1.30 9.77 2.36
C ILE A 160 -1.03 8.85 3.57
N GLU A 161 -0.35 9.36 4.61
CA GLU A 161 0.07 8.60 5.79
C GLU A 161 -1.12 8.03 6.60
N TYR A 162 -2.25 8.73 6.57
CA TYR A 162 -3.45 8.34 7.32
C TYR A 162 -4.62 7.93 6.43
N GLN A 163 -4.38 7.77 5.12
CA GLN A 163 -5.37 7.17 4.23
C GLN A 163 -5.69 5.76 4.71
N THR A 164 -6.95 5.46 4.98
CA THR A 164 -7.36 4.12 5.39
C THR A 164 -7.35 3.16 4.21
N PRO A 165 -6.61 2.03 4.29
CA PRO A 165 -6.81 0.91 3.38
C PRO A 165 -8.27 0.44 3.46
N ASP A 166 -8.80 -0.12 2.39
CA ASP A 166 -10.12 -0.74 2.45
C ASP A 166 -10.05 -1.92 3.42
N ILE A 167 -10.72 -1.79 4.56
CA ILE A 167 -10.97 -2.92 5.45
C ILE A 167 -12.05 -3.73 4.74
N SER A 168 -11.66 -4.76 3.99
CA SER A 168 -12.58 -5.83 3.66
C SER A 168 -12.98 -6.49 4.97
N LEU A 169 -14.11 -6.05 5.53
CA LEU A 169 -14.80 -6.77 6.58
C LEU A 169 -15.33 -8.07 5.96
N GLU A 170 -14.46 -9.04 5.75
CA GLU A 170 -14.86 -10.43 5.59
C GLU A 170 -15.33 -10.96 6.95
N PHE A 171 -16.43 -10.42 7.45
CA PHE A 171 -17.31 -11.18 8.33
C PHE A 171 -18.21 -12.03 7.43
N ASN A 172 -17.63 -13.09 6.88
CA ASN A 172 -18.43 -14.20 6.38
C ASN A 172 -19.07 -14.88 7.60
N LEU A 173 -20.32 -14.46 7.89
CA LEU A 173 -21.28 -15.20 8.72
C LEU A 173 -21.70 -16.48 8.03
#